data_AF-A0A9Q0TAN9-F1
#
_entry.id   AF-A0A9Q0TAN9-F1
#
_cell.length_a   1.000
_cell.length_b   1.000
_cell.length_c   1.000
_cell.angle_alpha   90.00
_cell.angle_beta   90.00
_cell.angle_gamma   90.00
#
_symmetry.space_group_name_H-M   'P 1'
#
loop_
_entity.id
_entity.type
_entity.pdbx_description
1 polymer ?
#
loop_
_entity_poly.entity_id
_entity_poly.type
_entity_poly.pdbx_seq_one_letter_code
_entity_poly.pdbx_strand_id
1 'polypeptide(L)'
;MGNIDKAIELLYMSPKTEIESRTYCSILQLSAELKSLRDGKKVHSFICSSGISIDSVLGSKLVFMYVTCGDLREGRLIFDKIRNEKVFLWNLMMNGYAKIGDFKESVYLFREMLDFGVEVNSHTVSCILKCFAALGSVKEGKWVHGFLLKLGFGSYNAVINSLIAFYLKIRRVDVARKLFDELSDRDVISWNSMISGYVANGFSEKGVELFKKMLYLGVDVDLATMVSILQACANCGDVSLGRAVHGFWSEGQSTLENYILQYITGYVCQMWCFGWCYSSF
;
A
#
# COMPACT_ATOMS: atom_id res chain seq x y z
N MET A 1 12.72 -15.29 -21.76
CA MET A 1 13.30 -14.51 -20.65
C MET A 1 14.70 -14.09 -21.04
N GLY A 2 15.00 -12.79 -21.04
CA GLY A 2 16.34 -12.29 -21.35
C GLY A 2 17.33 -12.67 -20.23
N ASN A 3 18.48 -13.19 -20.59
CA ASN A 3 19.54 -13.53 -19.65
C ASN A 3 20.30 -12.24 -19.27
N ILE A 4 20.06 -11.72 -18.06
CA ILE A 4 20.67 -10.47 -17.56
C ILE A 4 22.18 -10.58 -17.42
N ASP A 5 22.71 -11.75 -17.04
CA ASP A 5 24.15 -11.97 -16.92
C ASP A 5 24.82 -11.83 -18.27
N LYS A 6 24.24 -12.45 -19.32
CA LYS A 6 24.74 -12.32 -20.69
C LYS A 6 24.65 -10.88 -21.20
N ALA A 7 23.60 -10.14 -20.86
CA ALA A 7 23.48 -8.74 -21.23
C ALA A 7 24.55 -7.87 -20.57
N ILE A 8 24.87 -8.13 -19.30
CA ILE A 8 25.92 -7.42 -18.57
C ILE A 8 27.30 -7.82 -19.07
N GLU A 9 27.56 -9.09 -19.36
CA GLU A 9 28.80 -9.53 -20.00
C GLU A 9 29.02 -8.82 -21.33
N LEU A 10 28.00 -8.75 -22.19
CA LEU A 10 28.07 -8.02 -23.45
C LEU A 10 28.34 -6.52 -23.24
N LEU A 11 27.75 -5.88 -22.23
CA LEU A 11 28.06 -4.48 -21.87
C LEU A 11 29.55 -4.27 -21.57
N TYR A 12 30.18 -5.19 -20.82
CA TYR A 12 31.60 -5.07 -20.46
C TYR A 12 32.54 -5.39 -21.63
N MET A 13 32.09 -6.17 -22.61
CA MET A 13 32.85 -6.53 -23.81
C MET A 13 32.75 -5.49 -24.92
N SER A 14 31.72 -4.63 -24.90
CA SER A 14 31.50 -3.59 -25.91
C SER A 14 32.36 -2.32 -25.65
N PRO A 15 32.81 -1.61 -26.71
CA PRO A 15 33.42 -0.30 -26.57
C PRO A 15 32.46 0.69 -25.90
N LYS A 16 32.93 1.41 -24.87
CA LYS A 16 32.11 2.34 -24.07
C LYS A 16 31.37 3.40 -24.91
N THR A 17 31.90 3.76 -26.08
CA THR A 17 31.39 4.79 -26.98
C THR A 17 30.26 4.34 -27.90
N GLU A 18 29.97 3.04 -28.00
CA GLU A 18 28.96 2.50 -28.94
C GLU A 18 27.62 2.15 -28.29
N ILE A 19 27.52 2.21 -26.96
CA ILE A 19 26.33 1.75 -26.25
C ILE A 19 25.33 2.90 -26.10
N GLU A 20 24.18 2.77 -26.77
CA GLU A 20 23.09 3.73 -26.66
C GLU A 20 22.50 3.81 -25.24
N SER A 21 22.07 5.01 -24.82
CA SER A 21 21.36 5.25 -23.54
C SER A 21 20.17 4.30 -23.32
N ARG A 22 19.48 3.92 -24.40
CA ARG A 22 18.35 2.98 -24.41
C ARG A 22 18.74 1.58 -23.94
N THR A 23 19.95 1.12 -24.25
CA THR A 23 20.42 -0.21 -23.83
C THR A 23 20.56 -0.27 -22.31
N TYR A 24 21.15 0.77 -21.70
CA TYR A 24 21.21 0.85 -20.24
C TYR A 24 19.83 0.91 -19.61
N CYS A 25 18.91 1.69 -20.18
CA CYS A 25 17.54 1.77 -19.69
C CYS A 25 16.85 0.40 -19.66
N SER A 26 17.05 -0.42 -20.70
CA SER A 26 16.49 -1.77 -20.79
C SER A 26 17.09 -2.73 -19.76
N ILE A 27 18.40 -2.66 -19.54
CA ILE A 27 19.08 -3.55 -18.58
C ILE A 27 18.76 -3.15 -17.14
N LEU A 28 18.65 -1.85 -16.85
CA LEU A 28 18.18 -1.35 -15.54
C LEU A 28 16.73 -1.76 -15.27
N GLN A 29 15.87 -1.69 -16.30
CA GLN A 29 14.49 -2.18 -16.21
C GLN A 29 14.45 -3.67 -15.86
N LEU A 30 15.21 -4.50 -16.59
CA LEU A 30 15.30 -5.93 -16.33
C LEU A 30 15.87 -6.23 -14.93
N SER A 31 16.87 -5.45 -14.48
CA SER A 31 17.44 -5.57 -13.13
C SER A 31 16.39 -5.34 -12.05
N ALA A 32 15.52 -4.33 -12.26
CA ALA A 32 14.43 -4.00 -11.35
C ALA A 32 13.35 -5.10 -11.31
N GLU A 33 12.97 -5.63 -12.47
CA GLU A 33 12.00 -6.72 -12.61
C GLU A 33 12.48 -8.02 -11.96
N LEU A 34 13.77 -8.31 -12.08
CA LEU A 34 14.42 -9.45 -11.42
C LEU A 34 14.79 -9.19 -9.96
N LYS A 35 14.55 -7.97 -9.44
CA LYS A 35 14.95 -7.54 -8.09
C LYS A 35 16.45 -7.73 -7.81
N SER A 36 17.29 -7.69 -8.84
CA SER A 36 18.73 -7.87 -8.72
C SER A 36 19.42 -6.52 -8.49
N LEU A 37 19.58 -6.15 -7.22
CA LEU A 37 20.34 -4.95 -6.83
C LEU A 37 21.80 -5.03 -7.28
N ARG A 38 22.39 -6.24 -7.24
CA ARG A 38 23.78 -6.48 -7.64
C ARG A 38 24.00 -6.09 -9.10
N ASP A 39 23.13 -6.55 -9.98
CA ASP A 39 23.26 -6.32 -11.42
C ASP A 39 22.95 -4.86 -11.77
N GLY A 40 21.94 -4.27 -11.15
CA GLY A 40 21.67 -2.84 -11.25
C GLY A 40 22.87 -1.97 -10.82
N LYS A 41 23.56 -2.34 -9.73
CA LYS A 41 24.78 -1.65 -9.28
C LYS A 41 25.95 -1.80 -10.25
N LYS A 42 26.14 -2.97 -10.88
CA LYS A 42 27.15 -3.15 -11.93
C LYS A 42 26.89 -2.22 -13.10
N VAL A 43 25.65 -2.15 -13.57
CA VAL A 43 25.24 -1.30 -14.70
C VAL A 43 25.41 0.19 -14.36
N HIS A 44 24.98 0.61 -13.17
CA HIS A 44 25.18 2.00 -12.73
C HIS A 44 26.67 2.36 -12.62
N SER A 45 27.50 1.49 -12.06
CA SER A 45 28.95 1.67 -12.02
C SER A 45 29.56 1.80 -13.43
N PHE A 46 29.10 0.98 -14.36
CA PHE A 46 29.52 1.05 -15.76
C PHE A 46 29.16 2.41 -16.39
N ILE A 47 27.92 2.88 -16.21
CA ILE A 47 27.45 4.20 -16.66
C ILE A 47 28.35 5.32 -16.10
N CYS A 48 28.65 5.29 -14.81
CA CYS A 48 29.53 6.29 -14.19
C CYS A 48 30.96 6.26 -14.78
N SER A 49 31.44 5.07 -15.15
CA SER A 49 32.78 4.89 -15.72
C SER A 49 32.86 5.17 -17.22
N SER A 50 31.73 5.28 -17.93
CA SER A 50 31.68 5.48 -19.38
C SER A 50 31.68 6.95 -19.79
N GLY A 51 31.58 7.88 -18.83
CA GLY A 51 31.53 9.32 -19.10
C GLY A 51 30.19 9.80 -19.67
N ILE A 52 29.18 8.93 -19.73
CA ILE A 52 27.83 9.26 -20.18
C ILE A 52 27.15 10.12 -19.12
N SER A 53 26.61 11.27 -19.52
CA SER A 53 25.81 12.11 -18.63
C SER A 53 24.48 11.44 -18.28
N ILE A 54 24.16 11.34 -16.98
CA ILE A 54 22.87 10.84 -16.52
C ILE A 54 21.81 11.94 -16.74
N ASP A 55 21.07 11.82 -17.82
CA ASP A 55 19.91 12.68 -18.10
C ASP A 55 18.68 12.27 -17.29
N SER A 56 17.56 12.99 -17.46
CA SER A 56 16.32 12.70 -16.74
C SER A 56 15.72 11.33 -17.09
N VAL A 57 15.97 10.80 -18.29
CA VAL A 57 15.43 9.50 -18.74
C VAL A 57 16.20 8.36 -18.08
N LEU A 58 17.53 8.38 -18.21
CA LEU A 58 18.40 7.38 -17.62
C LEU A 58 18.36 7.44 -16.09
N GLY A 59 18.36 8.66 -15.53
CA GLY A 59 18.19 8.89 -14.10
C GLY A 59 16.87 8.34 -13.57
N SER A 60 15.75 8.55 -14.28
CA SER A 60 14.46 7.94 -13.90
C SER A 60 14.52 6.42 -13.84
N LYS A 61 15.25 5.77 -14.77
CA LYS A 61 15.43 4.31 -14.77
C LYS A 61 16.34 3.82 -13.66
N LEU A 62 17.39 4.58 -13.32
CA LEU A 62 18.24 4.28 -12.17
C LEU A 62 17.46 4.38 -10.86
N VAL A 63 16.73 5.49 -10.65
CA VAL A 63 15.85 5.66 -9.47
C VAL A 63 14.85 4.52 -9.40
N PHE A 64 14.18 4.19 -10.52
CA PHE A 64 13.26 3.07 -10.57
C PHE A 64 13.90 1.75 -10.14
N MET A 65 15.08 1.43 -10.69
CA MET A 65 15.81 0.21 -10.35
C MET A 65 16.16 0.17 -8.85
N TYR A 66 16.78 1.23 -8.32
CA TYR A 66 17.21 1.27 -6.92
C TYR A 66 16.06 1.16 -5.93
N VAL A 67 15.00 1.95 -6.12
CA VAL A 67 13.81 1.91 -5.25
C VAL A 67 13.11 0.56 -5.35
N THR A 68 12.98 0.00 -6.55
CA THR A 68 12.35 -1.31 -6.77
C THR A 68 13.15 -2.44 -6.12
N CYS A 69 14.47 -2.32 -6.05
CA CYS A 69 15.37 -3.24 -5.38
C CYS A 69 15.57 -2.95 -3.88
N GLY A 70 14.91 -1.92 -3.33
CA GLY A 70 14.90 -1.60 -1.90
C GLY A 70 16.03 -0.69 -1.41
N ASP A 71 16.91 -0.22 -2.29
CA ASP A 71 17.99 0.71 -1.93
C ASP A 71 17.52 2.16 -2.14
N LEU A 72 16.66 2.63 -1.22
CA LEU A 72 16.04 3.96 -1.28
C LEU A 72 17.07 5.09 -1.20
N ARG A 73 18.19 4.86 -0.52
CA ARG A 73 19.25 5.86 -0.34
C ARG A 73 19.89 6.22 -1.68
N GLU A 74 20.34 5.21 -2.43
CA GLU A 74 20.91 5.45 -3.76
C GLU A 74 19.84 5.99 -4.73
N GLY A 75 18.61 5.49 -4.63
CA GLY A 75 17.47 6.05 -5.37
C GLY A 75 17.28 7.55 -5.13
N ARG A 76 17.31 7.98 -3.86
CA ARG A 76 17.17 9.40 -3.46
C ARG A 76 18.32 10.25 -3.98
N LEU A 77 19.56 9.79 -3.86
CA LEU A 77 20.74 10.53 -4.33
C LEU A 77 20.70 10.85 -5.83
N ILE A 78 20.13 9.94 -6.63
CA ILE A 78 19.97 10.15 -8.08
C ILE A 78 18.75 11.02 -8.34
N PHE A 79 17.64 10.78 -7.63
CA PHE A 79 16.42 11.56 -7.74
C PHE A 79 16.66 13.06 -7.52
N ASP A 80 17.43 13.43 -6.51
CA ASP A 80 17.73 14.84 -6.18
C ASP A 80 18.60 15.53 -7.23
N LYS A 81 19.33 14.77 -8.05
CA LYS A 81 20.21 15.30 -9.09
C LYS A 81 19.53 15.48 -10.43
N ILE A 82 18.33 14.91 -10.61
CA ILE A 82 17.60 14.99 -11.88
C ILE A 82 16.42 15.95 -11.76
N ARG A 83 16.25 16.81 -12.77
CA ARG A 83 14.98 17.52 -12.94
C ARG A 83 13.95 16.52 -13.44
N ASN A 84 12.92 16.27 -12.64
CA ASN A 84 11.89 15.31 -13.00
C ASN A 84 10.47 15.81 -12.66
N GLU A 85 9.68 16.04 -13.70
CA GLU A 85 8.28 16.46 -13.63
C GLU A 85 7.32 15.27 -13.69
N LYS A 86 7.84 14.02 -13.80
CA LYS A 86 7.01 12.82 -13.88
C LYS A 86 6.47 12.42 -12.51
N VAL A 87 5.16 12.60 -12.33
CA VAL A 87 4.37 12.19 -11.14
C VAL A 87 4.68 10.77 -10.67
N PHE A 88 4.89 9.84 -11.60
CA PHE A 88 5.22 8.44 -11.29
C PHE A 88 6.45 8.29 -10.38
N LEU A 89 7.53 9.03 -10.64
CA LEU A 89 8.77 8.85 -9.89
C LEU A 89 8.68 9.45 -8.48
N TRP A 90 7.96 10.57 -8.34
CA TRP A 90 7.61 11.14 -7.04
C TRP A 90 6.81 10.14 -6.21
N ASN A 91 5.75 9.57 -6.80
CA ASN A 91 4.95 8.55 -6.15
C ASN A 91 5.78 7.29 -5.81
N LEU A 92 6.74 6.91 -6.65
CA LEU A 92 7.62 5.78 -6.37
C LEU A 92 8.49 6.04 -5.13
N MET A 93 9.14 7.20 -5.04
CA MET A 93 9.96 7.59 -3.89
C MET A 93 9.12 7.72 -2.62
N MET A 94 7.99 8.44 -2.69
CA MET A 94 7.07 8.62 -1.57
C MET A 94 6.56 7.29 -1.02
N ASN A 95 6.14 6.37 -1.89
CA ASN A 95 5.70 5.04 -1.47
C ASN A 95 6.84 4.20 -0.92
N GLY A 96 8.04 4.34 -1.49
CA GLY A 96 9.26 3.71 -0.98
C GLY A 96 9.49 4.04 0.49
N TYR A 97 9.54 5.32 0.83
CA TYR A 97 9.70 5.79 2.22
C TYR A 97 8.52 5.39 3.12
N ALA A 98 7.28 5.56 2.64
CA ALA A 98 6.09 5.16 3.39
C ALA A 98 6.03 3.65 3.68
N LYS A 99 6.65 2.81 2.84
CA LYS A 99 6.71 1.35 3.02
C LYS A 99 7.67 0.95 4.15
N ILE A 100 8.79 1.65 4.28
CA ILE A 100 9.77 1.41 5.37
C ILE A 100 9.41 2.12 6.67
N GLY A 101 8.30 2.86 6.70
CA GLY A 101 7.82 3.59 7.88
C GLY A 101 8.40 4.98 8.05
N ASP A 102 9.20 5.47 7.10
CA ASP A 102 9.69 6.85 7.12
C ASP A 102 8.64 7.80 6.52
N PHE A 103 7.58 8.00 7.30
CA PHE A 103 6.46 8.85 6.87
C PHE A 103 6.85 10.32 6.78
N LYS A 104 7.88 10.77 7.51
CA LYS A 104 8.33 12.16 7.48
C LYS A 104 8.99 12.49 6.15
N GLU A 105 9.85 11.60 5.66
CA GLU A 105 10.53 11.79 4.38
C GLU A 105 9.54 11.70 3.21
N SER A 106 8.56 10.80 3.28
CA SER A 106 7.47 10.75 2.31
C SER A 106 6.65 12.05 2.26
N VAL A 107 6.37 12.65 3.42
CA VAL A 107 5.70 13.96 3.52
C VAL A 107 6.59 15.10 3.00
N TYR A 108 7.89 15.05 3.26
CA TYR A 108 8.84 16.03 2.74
C TYR A 108 8.85 16.02 1.21
N LEU A 109 8.96 14.83 0.59
CA LEU A 109 8.86 14.66 -0.86
C LEU A 109 7.54 15.16 -1.44
N PHE A 110 6.42 14.96 -0.75
CA PHE A 110 5.14 15.49 -1.18
C PHE A 110 5.13 17.02 -1.22
N ARG A 111 5.75 17.68 -0.23
CA ARG A 111 5.85 19.15 -0.22
C ARG A 111 6.74 19.64 -1.36
N GLU A 112 7.89 19.00 -1.56
CA GLU A 112 8.77 19.30 -2.70
C GLU A 112 8.01 19.12 -4.03
N MET A 113 7.25 18.03 -4.19
CA MET A 113 6.42 17.78 -5.38
C MET A 113 5.45 18.95 -5.66
N LEU A 114 4.79 19.48 -4.62
CA LEU A 114 3.89 20.63 -4.73
C LEU A 114 4.64 21.92 -5.07
N ASP A 115 5.79 22.17 -4.43
CA ASP A 115 6.60 23.37 -4.66
C ASP A 115 7.18 23.40 -6.08
N PHE A 116 7.51 22.23 -6.64
CA PHE A 116 7.90 22.07 -8.05
C PHE A 116 6.73 22.17 -9.04
N GLY A 117 5.48 22.27 -8.57
CA GLY A 117 4.30 22.37 -9.42
C GLY A 117 3.94 21.06 -10.11
N VAL A 118 4.37 19.91 -9.58
CA VAL A 118 4.05 18.60 -10.17
C VAL A 118 2.62 18.20 -9.78
N GLU A 119 1.83 17.77 -10.76
CA GLU A 119 0.42 17.44 -10.57
C GLU A 119 0.23 16.23 -9.64
N VAL A 120 -0.63 16.40 -8.63
CA VAL A 120 -1.00 15.35 -7.68
C VAL A 120 -2.07 14.45 -8.29
N ASN A 121 -1.93 13.13 -8.15
CA ASN A 121 -2.94 12.17 -8.55
C ASN A 121 -3.46 11.33 -7.38
N SER A 122 -4.40 10.43 -7.65
CA SER A 122 -5.03 9.57 -6.63
C SER A 122 -4.02 8.71 -5.84
N HIS A 123 -2.93 8.27 -6.46
CA HIS A 123 -1.88 7.50 -5.78
C HIS A 123 -1.07 8.37 -4.81
N THR A 124 -0.73 9.59 -5.20
CA THR A 124 -0.07 10.57 -4.32
C THR A 124 -0.90 10.79 -3.06
N VAL A 125 -2.21 10.93 -3.24
CA VAL A 125 -3.19 11.18 -2.19
C VAL A 125 -3.30 10.03 -1.21
N SER A 126 -3.46 8.80 -1.73
CA SER A 126 -3.53 7.62 -0.88
C SER A 126 -2.27 7.47 -0.03
N CYS A 127 -1.10 7.70 -0.63
CA CYS A 127 0.19 7.65 0.05
C CYS A 127 0.29 8.71 1.17
N ILE A 128 -0.04 9.97 0.88
CA ILE A 128 0.12 11.05 1.85
C ILE A 128 -0.90 10.97 2.99
N LEU A 129 -2.14 10.57 2.71
CA LEU A 129 -3.15 10.32 3.75
C LEU A 129 -2.70 9.21 4.70
N LYS A 130 -2.11 8.13 4.17
CA LYS A 130 -1.50 7.08 5.01
C LYS A 130 -0.40 7.65 5.91
N CYS A 131 0.49 8.49 5.36
CA CYS A 131 1.57 9.10 6.13
C CYS A 131 1.03 10.03 7.24
N PHE A 132 0.07 10.90 6.92
CA PHE A 132 -0.54 11.77 7.92
C PHE A 132 -1.33 11.01 8.99
N ALA A 133 -2.00 9.91 8.62
CA ALA A 133 -2.65 9.04 9.58
C ALA A 133 -1.63 8.42 10.56
N ALA A 134 -0.49 7.95 10.05
CA ALA A 134 0.57 7.34 10.85
C ALA A 134 1.27 8.36 11.76
N LEU A 135 1.43 9.60 11.30
CA LEU A 135 2.04 10.70 12.07
C LEU A 135 1.06 11.39 13.03
N GLY A 136 -0.24 11.06 12.98
CA GLY A 136 -1.27 11.78 13.75
C GLY A 136 -1.49 13.23 13.29
N SER A 137 -1.10 13.56 12.06
CA SER A 137 -1.18 14.91 11.46
C SER A 137 -2.60 15.24 10.99
N VAL A 138 -3.51 15.45 11.94
CA VAL A 138 -4.94 15.65 11.68
C VAL A 138 -5.21 16.91 10.85
N LYS A 139 -4.49 18.01 11.10
CA LYS A 139 -4.72 19.29 10.42
C LYS A 139 -4.36 19.17 8.93
N GLU A 140 -3.22 18.56 8.65
CA GLU A 140 -2.69 18.34 7.31
C GLU A 140 -3.57 17.38 6.52
N GLY A 141 -4.05 16.28 7.14
CA GLY A 141 -4.98 15.37 6.47
C GLY A 141 -6.33 16.02 6.15
N LYS A 142 -6.84 16.91 7.02
CA LYS A 142 -8.02 17.73 6.71
C LYS A 142 -7.78 18.73 5.59
N TRP A 143 -6.59 19.33 5.54
CA TRP A 143 -6.19 20.20 4.44
C TRP A 143 -6.17 19.44 3.12
N VAL A 144 -5.57 18.23 3.09
CA VAL A 144 -5.59 17.35 1.91
C VAL A 144 -7.02 16.99 1.51
N HIS A 145 -7.89 16.66 2.47
CA HIS A 145 -9.31 16.40 2.17
C HIS A 145 -9.96 17.59 1.43
N GLY A 146 -9.81 18.82 1.96
CA GLY A 146 -10.34 20.02 1.30
C GLY A 146 -9.71 20.31 -0.06
N PHE A 147 -8.40 20.08 -0.20
CA PHE A 147 -7.67 20.22 -1.46
C PHE A 147 -8.22 19.27 -2.54
N LEU A 148 -8.52 18.04 -2.18
CA LEU A 148 -9.06 17.03 -3.11
C LEU A 148 -10.44 17.36 -3.63
N LEU A 149 -11.31 17.86 -2.76
CA LEU A 149 -12.65 18.30 -3.15
C LEU A 149 -12.56 19.43 -4.18
N LYS A 150 -11.63 20.37 -3.99
CA LYS A 150 -11.40 21.47 -4.95
C LYS A 150 -10.87 21.00 -6.30
N LEU A 151 -10.08 19.92 -6.32
CA LEU A 151 -9.59 19.30 -7.56
C LEU A 151 -10.63 18.40 -8.25
N GLY A 152 -11.84 18.26 -7.69
CA GLY A 152 -12.89 17.42 -8.28
C GLY A 152 -12.71 15.92 -7.99
N PHE A 153 -11.83 15.53 -7.06
CA PHE A 153 -11.62 14.12 -6.72
C PHE A 153 -12.69 13.53 -5.77
N GLY A 154 -13.71 14.30 -5.40
CA GLY A 154 -14.74 13.90 -4.45
C GLY A 154 -15.64 12.73 -4.88
N SER A 155 -15.65 12.38 -6.18
CA SER A 155 -16.44 11.27 -6.72
C SER A 155 -15.64 9.98 -6.95
N TYR A 156 -14.33 9.96 -6.67
CA TYR A 156 -13.50 8.80 -6.95
C TYR A 156 -13.42 7.89 -5.72
N ASN A 157 -14.00 6.68 -5.82
CA ASN A 157 -14.04 5.69 -4.74
C ASN A 157 -12.66 5.43 -4.10
N ALA A 158 -11.60 5.29 -4.91
CA ALA A 158 -10.25 5.07 -4.39
C ALA A 158 -9.76 6.21 -3.46
N VAL A 159 -10.12 7.46 -3.76
CA VAL A 159 -9.77 8.64 -2.96
C VAL A 159 -10.61 8.66 -1.69
N ILE A 160 -11.92 8.43 -1.80
CA ILE A 160 -12.82 8.39 -0.64
C ILE A 160 -12.47 7.24 0.31
N ASN A 161 -12.15 6.05 -0.20
CA ASN A 161 -11.66 4.92 0.58
C ASN A 161 -10.39 5.27 1.36
N SER A 162 -9.46 6.01 0.75
CA SER A 162 -8.25 6.49 1.42
C SER A 162 -8.59 7.51 2.54
N LEU A 163 -9.59 8.37 2.33
CA LEU A 163 -10.07 9.33 3.34
C LEU A 163 -10.80 8.62 4.49
N ILE A 164 -11.66 7.64 4.20
CA ILE A 164 -12.32 6.79 5.20
C ILE A 164 -11.25 6.15 6.10
N ALA A 165 -10.26 5.49 5.50
CA ALA A 165 -9.15 4.86 6.24
C ALA A 165 -8.37 5.89 7.09
N PHE A 166 -8.09 7.08 6.55
CA PHE A 166 -7.44 8.16 7.30
C PHE A 166 -8.26 8.57 8.54
N TYR A 167 -9.55 8.89 8.37
CA TYR A 167 -10.41 9.33 9.47
C TYR A 167 -10.62 8.25 10.54
N LEU A 168 -10.74 6.98 10.13
CA LEU A 168 -10.82 5.84 11.05
C LEU A 168 -9.53 5.69 11.87
N LYS A 169 -8.37 5.88 11.26
CA LYS A 169 -7.07 5.76 11.94
C LYS A 169 -6.87 6.85 12.99
N ILE A 170 -7.37 8.06 12.74
CA ILE A 170 -7.34 9.18 13.70
C ILE A 170 -8.57 9.23 14.63
N ARG A 171 -9.29 8.11 14.79
CA ARG A 171 -10.44 7.96 15.70
C ARG A 171 -11.65 8.86 15.37
N ARG A 172 -11.75 9.40 14.16
CA ARG A 172 -12.87 10.23 13.67
C ARG A 172 -13.87 9.41 12.88
N VAL A 173 -14.45 8.40 13.56
CA VAL A 173 -15.39 7.43 12.98
C VAL A 173 -16.65 8.11 12.43
N ASP A 174 -17.07 9.22 13.05
CA ASP A 174 -18.20 10.05 12.61
C ASP A 174 -18.02 10.58 11.17
N VAL A 175 -16.82 11.07 10.85
CA VAL A 175 -16.51 11.62 9.53
C VAL A 175 -16.36 10.49 8.51
N ALA A 176 -15.69 9.39 8.89
CA ALA A 176 -15.55 8.23 8.03
C ALA A 176 -16.90 7.63 7.63
N ARG A 177 -17.85 7.55 8.57
CA ARG A 177 -19.22 7.09 8.30
C ARG A 177 -19.93 7.98 7.28
N LYS A 178 -19.84 9.31 7.43
CA LYS A 178 -20.45 10.25 6.48
C LYS A 178 -19.91 10.08 5.07
N LEU A 179 -18.58 10.01 4.92
CA LEU A 179 -17.94 9.76 3.63
C LEU A 179 -18.39 8.43 3.01
N PHE A 180 -18.50 7.39 3.83
CA PHE A 180 -19.05 6.12 3.38
C PHE A 180 -20.51 6.27 2.94
N ASP A 181 -21.35 7.01 3.66
CA ASP A 181 -22.77 7.22 3.33
C ASP A 181 -22.98 8.06 2.06
N GLU A 182 -22.06 8.96 1.75
CA GLU A 182 -22.10 9.81 0.55
C GLU A 182 -21.65 9.09 -0.74
N LEU A 183 -20.97 7.94 -0.63
CA LEU A 183 -20.63 7.11 -1.80
C LEU A 183 -21.88 6.54 -2.47
N SER A 184 -22.09 6.87 -3.74
CA SER A 184 -23.21 6.37 -4.54
C SER A 184 -23.07 4.90 -4.90
N ASP A 185 -21.85 4.48 -5.24
CA ASP A 185 -21.51 3.09 -5.58
C ASP A 185 -20.32 2.63 -4.73
N ARG A 186 -20.57 1.73 -3.78
CA ARG A 186 -19.58 1.30 -2.78
C ARG A 186 -18.99 -0.04 -3.20
N ASP A 187 -17.70 -0.03 -3.48
CA ASP A 187 -16.96 -1.27 -3.71
C ASP A 187 -16.69 -2.05 -2.41
N VAL A 188 -16.29 -3.31 -2.55
CA VAL A 188 -15.92 -4.20 -1.42
C VAL A 188 -14.88 -3.54 -0.51
N ILE A 189 -13.96 -2.76 -1.08
CA ILE A 189 -12.92 -2.01 -0.33
C ILE A 189 -13.54 -0.97 0.61
N SER A 190 -14.57 -0.26 0.16
CA SER A 190 -15.33 0.72 0.97
C SER A 190 -15.94 0.04 2.20
N TRP A 191 -16.62 -1.09 1.98
CA TRP A 191 -17.26 -1.89 3.03
C TRP A 191 -16.24 -2.41 4.03
N ASN A 192 -15.16 -3.03 3.54
CA ASN A 192 -14.07 -3.55 4.36
C ASN A 192 -13.39 -2.48 5.20
N SER A 193 -13.12 -1.32 4.61
CA SER A 193 -12.51 -0.19 5.31
C SER A 193 -13.39 0.25 6.48
N MET A 194 -14.70 0.35 6.27
CA MET A 194 -15.62 0.79 7.31
C MET A 194 -15.86 -0.28 8.39
N ILE A 195 -16.03 -1.55 8.01
CA ILE A 195 -16.22 -2.67 8.95
C ILE A 195 -14.99 -2.82 9.84
N SER A 196 -13.80 -2.98 9.24
CA SER A 196 -12.55 -3.08 9.99
C SER A 196 -12.29 -1.84 10.84
N GLY A 197 -12.62 -0.66 10.29
CA GLY A 197 -12.57 0.62 10.97
C GLY A 197 -13.41 0.68 12.24
N TYR A 198 -14.65 0.22 12.18
CA TYR A 198 -15.52 0.16 13.36
C TYR A 198 -14.95 -0.76 14.43
N VAL A 199 -14.55 -1.97 14.06
CA VAL A 199 -13.98 -2.98 14.97
C VAL A 199 -12.72 -2.45 15.64
N ALA A 200 -11.79 -1.87 14.87
CA ALA A 200 -10.55 -1.29 15.39
C ALA A 200 -10.78 -0.08 16.32
N ASN A 201 -11.94 0.58 16.22
CA ASN A 201 -12.36 1.71 17.05
C ASN A 201 -13.27 1.32 18.21
N GLY A 202 -13.44 0.03 18.50
CA GLY A 202 -14.24 -0.47 19.63
C GLY A 202 -15.75 -0.51 19.34
N PHE A 203 -16.16 -0.28 18.10
CA PHE A 203 -17.56 -0.34 17.66
C PHE A 203 -17.88 -1.68 16.97
N SER A 204 -17.45 -2.79 17.57
CA SER A 204 -17.55 -4.13 16.98
C SER A 204 -18.99 -4.49 16.56
N GLU A 205 -19.98 -4.14 17.38
CA GLU A 205 -21.40 -4.34 17.07
C GLU A 205 -21.83 -3.62 15.78
N LYS A 206 -21.43 -2.35 15.60
CA LYS A 206 -21.69 -1.60 14.35
C LYS A 206 -20.97 -2.22 13.14
N GLY A 207 -19.79 -2.80 13.37
CA GLY A 207 -19.08 -3.57 12.34
C GLY A 207 -19.88 -4.79 11.87
N VAL A 208 -20.44 -5.56 12.82
CA VAL A 208 -21.31 -6.71 12.56
C VAL A 208 -22.61 -6.30 11.87
N GLU A 209 -23.26 -5.23 12.32
CA GLU A 209 -24.46 -4.68 11.67
C GLU A 209 -24.18 -4.29 10.22
N LEU A 210 -23.05 -3.62 9.97
CA LEU A 210 -22.68 -3.20 8.63
C LEU A 210 -22.37 -4.41 7.73
N PHE A 211 -21.76 -5.46 8.26
CA PHE A 211 -21.56 -6.73 7.55
C PHE A 211 -22.89 -7.42 7.21
N LYS A 212 -23.85 -7.49 8.13
CA LYS A 212 -25.18 -8.02 7.82
C LYS A 212 -25.86 -7.23 6.68
N LYS A 213 -25.69 -5.90 6.67
CA LYS A 213 -26.17 -5.05 5.58
C LYS A 213 -25.45 -5.33 4.25
N MET A 214 -24.13 -5.54 4.28
CA MET A 214 -23.33 -5.93 3.12
C MET A 214 -23.86 -7.23 2.48
N LEU A 215 -24.12 -8.26 3.31
CA LEU A 215 -24.72 -9.53 2.87
C LEU A 215 -26.12 -9.33 2.28
N TYR A 216 -26.98 -8.57 2.95
CA TYR A 216 -28.35 -8.31 2.49
C TYR A 216 -28.41 -7.63 1.12
N LEU A 217 -27.44 -6.73 0.85
CA LEU A 217 -27.32 -6.04 -0.42
C LEU A 217 -26.61 -6.86 -1.51
N GLY A 218 -26.19 -8.09 -1.21
CA GLY A 218 -25.51 -8.97 -2.17
C GLY A 218 -24.11 -8.49 -2.55
N VAL A 219 -23.44 -7.75 -1.68
CA VAL A 219 -22.05 -7.31 -1.91
C VAL A 219 -21.11 -8.45 -1.55
N ASP A 220 -20.16 -8.75 -2.45
CA ASP A 220 -19.19 -9.84 -2.28
C ASP A 220 -18.35 -9.70 -1.01
N VAL A 221 -18.26 -10.80 -0.26
CA VAL A 221 -17.45 -10.91 0.95
C VAL A 221 -16.09 -11.48 0.59
N ASP A 222 -15.04 -10.87 1.11
CA ASP A 222 -13.66 -11.33 0.94
C ASP A 222 -12.98 -11.69 2.27
N LEU A 223 -11.73 -12.15 2.18
CA LEU A 223 -10.95 -12.53 3.36
C LEU A 223 -10.79 -11.38 4.37
N ALA A 224 -10.63 -10.14 3.88
CA ALA A 224 -10.49 -8.97 4.75
C ALA A 224 -11.78 -8.69 5.55
N THR A 225 -12.94 -8.91 4.93
CA THR A 225 -14.25 -8.86 5.60
C THR A 225 -14.27 -9.87 6.75
N MET A 226 -13.91 -11.13 6.47
CA MET A 226 -14.02 -12.22 7.43
C MET A 226 -13.07 -12.07 8.61
N VAL A 227 -11.82 -11.67 8.36
CA VAL A 227 -10.86 -11.37 9.43
C VAL A 227 -11.41 -10.29 10.35
N SER A 228 -12.02 -9.25 9.79
CA SER A 228 -12.58 -8.14 10.58
C SER A 228 -13.78 -8.58 11.43
N ILE A 229 -14.66 -9.43 10.88
CA ILE A 229 -15.86 -9.90 11.58
C ILE A 229 -15.54 -10.96 12.63
N LEU A 230 -14.61 -11.87 12.37
CA LEU A 230 -14.14 -12.80 13.40
C LEU A 230 -13.53 -12.04 14.58
N GLN A 231 -12.75 -10.99 14.32
CA GLN A 231 -12.26 -10.10 15.38
C GLN A 231 -13.41 -9.39 16.11
N ALA A 232 -14.45 -8.95 15.40
CA ALA A 232 -15.63 -8.36 16.02
C ALA A 232 -16.35 -9.35 16.95
N CYS A 233 -16.53 -10.60 16.52
CA CYS A 233 -17.11 -11.66 17.34
C CYS A 233 -16.29 -11.93 18.59
N ALA A 234 -14.96 -11.98 18.47
CA ALA A 234 -14.07 -12.13 19.62
C ALA A 234 -14.19 -10.95 20.60
N ASN A 235 -14.25 -9.71 20.08
CA ASN A 235 -14.43 -8.51 20.90
C ASN A 235 -15.78 -8.47 21.63
N CYS A 236 -16.85 -8.99 21.01
CA CYS A 236 -18.20 -9.03 21.59
C CYS A 236 -18.46 -10.29 22.44
N GLY A 237 -17.58 -11.31 22.39
CA GLY A 237 -17.83 -12.62 23.01
C GLY A 237 -18.91 -13.46 22.30
N ASP A 238 -19.27 -13.12 21.05
CA ASP A 238 -20.34 -13.81 20.31
C ASP A 238 -19.81 -15.03 19.55
N VAL A 239 -19.63 -16.13 20.29
CA VAL A 239 -19.14 -17.41 19.75
C VAL A 239 -20.09 -18.01 18.72
N SER A 240 -21.39 -17.79 18.87
CA SER A 240 -22.40 -18.32 17.95
C SER A 240 -22.30 -17.67 16.58
N LEU A 241 -22.20 -16.33 16.54
CA LEU A 241 -21.95 -15.62 15.30
C LEU A 241 -20.58 -15.99 14.70
N GLY A 242 -19.53 -16.10 15.53
CA GLY A 242 -18.21 -16.54 15.10
C GLY A 242 -18.23 -17.89 14.37
N ARG A 243 -18.97 -18.87 14.91
CA ARG A 243 -19.16 -20.19 14.26
C ARG A 243 -19.94 -20.08 12.95
N ALA A 244 -21.01 -19.30 12.91
CA ALA A 244 -21.81 -19.12 11.69
C ALA A 244 -20.99 -18.47 10.56
N VAL A 245 -20.23 -17.41 10.88
CA VAL A 245 -19.34 -16.70 9.94
C VAL A 245 -18.23 -17.62 9.46
N HIS A 246 -17.62 -18.40 10.36
CA HIS A 246 -16.60 -19.40 9.97
C HIS A 246 -17.17 -20.46 9.03
N GLY A 247 -18.34 -21.03 9.35
CA GLY A 247 -19.02 -22.02 8.50
C GLY A 247 -19.38 -21.47 7.12
N PHE A 248 -19.93 -20.26 7.07
CA PHE A 248 -20.25 -19.54 5.82
C PHE A 248 -19.02 -19.40 4.89
N TRP A 249 -17.84 -19.09 5.45
CA TRP A 249 -16.61 -19.01 4.64
C TRP A 249 -16.14 -20.39 4.15
N SER A 250 -16.17 -21.40 5.04
CA SER A 250 -15.69 -22.75 4.74
C SER A 250 -16.53 -23.45 3.67
N GLU A 251 -17.85 -23.23 3.65
CA GLU A 251 -18.75 -23.81 2.65
C GLU A 251 -18.62 -23.12 1.27
N GLY A 252 -18.16 -21.86 1.24
CA GLY A 252 -17.95 -21.10 0.00
C GLY A 252 -16.61 -21.33 -0.70
N GLN A 253 -15.61 -21.92 -0.02
CA GLN A 253 -14.28 -22.20 -0.60
C GLN A 253 -13.85 -23.64 -0.32
N SER A 254 -14.12 -24.55 -1.27
CA SER A 254 -13.71 -25.95 -1.20
C SER A 254 -12.19 -26.23 -1.30
N THR A 255 -11.31 -25.22 -1.23
CA THR A 255 -9.85 -25.43 -1.41
C THR A 255 -8.95 -24.32 -0.82
N LEU A 256 -8.87 -24.11 0.51
CA LEU A 256 -7.72 -23.37 1.12
C LEU A 256 -7.65 -23.45 2.67
N GLU A 257 -7.67 -24.67 3.24
CA GLU A 257 -7.56 -24.90 4.69
C GLU A 257 -6.22 -24.44 5.33
N ASN A 258 -5.18 -24.17 4.54
CA ASN A 258 -3.83 -23.95 5.07
C ASN A 258 -3.48 -22.51 5.47
N TYR A 259 -4.20 -21.49 4.99
CA TYR A 259 -3.88 -20.08 5.34
C TYR A 259 -4.54 -19.62 6.64
N ILE A 260 -5.69 -20.20 6.97
CA ILE A 260 -6.48 -19.85 8.17
C ILE A 260 -5.78 -20.38 9.44
N LEU A 261 -5.17 -21.57 9.38
CA LEU A 261 -4.50 -22.20 10.52
C LEU A 261 -3.32 -21.41 11.08
N GLN A 262 -2.57 -20.66 10.25
CA GLN A 262 -1.40 -19.90 10.72
C GLN A 262 -1.76 -18.56 11.37
N TYR A 263 -2.90 -17.96 11.00
CA TYR A 263 -3.41 -16.72 11.59
C TYR A 263 -4.32 -16.95 12.81
N ILE A 264 -5.11 -18.02 12.78
CA ILE A 264 -6.01 -18.38 13.90
C ILE A 264 -5.20 -18.90 15.09
N THR A 265 -4.13 -19.68 14.91
CA THR A 265 -3.34 -20.23 16.04
C THR A 265 -2.70 -19.18 16.94
N GLY A 266 -2.34 -18.00 16.42
CA GLY A 266 -1.79 -16.91 17.22
C GLY A 266 -2.80 -16.24 18.17
N TYR A 267 -4.06 -16.09 17.73
CA TYR A 267 -5.13 -15.45 18.51
C TYR A 267 -5.96 -16.46 19.32
N VAL A 268 -6.14 -17.68 18.80
CA VAL A 268 -6.86 -18.75 19.49
C VAL A 268 -6.07 -19.35 20.64
N CYS A 269 -4.72 -19.32 20.63
CA CYS A 269 -3.93 -19.70 21.80
C CYS A 269 -4.24 -18.85 23.05
N GLN A 270 -4.59 -17.56 22.90
CA GLN A 270 -4.99 -16.73 24.04
C GLN A 270 -6.39 -17.09 24.59
N MET A 271 -7.30 -17.59 23.75
CA MET A 271 -8.63 -18.05 24.18
C MET A 271 -8.65 -19.50 24.66
N TRP A 272 -7.78 -20.38 24.17
CA TRP A 272 -7.79 -21.80 24.52
C TRP A 272 -7.02 -22.11 25.82
N CYS A 273 -6.12 -21.23 26.27
CA CYS A 273 -5.43 -21.39 27.56
C CYS A 273 -6.35 -21.25 28.80
N PHE A 274 -7.57 -20.73 28.69
CA PHE A 274 -8.51 -20.62 29.82
C PHE A 274 -9.61 -21.70 29.84
N GLY A 275 -9.75 -22.49 28.78
CA GLY A 275 -10.89 -23.43 28.61
C GLY A 275 -10.64 -24.87 29.05
N TRP A 276 -9.41 -25.27 29.38
CA TRP A 276 -9.05 -26.67 29.69
C TRP A 276 -8.81 -26.97 31.18
N CYS A 277 -9.20 -26.07 32.09
CA CYS A 277 -9.10 -26.31 33.55
C CYS A 277 -10.41 -26.70 34.24
N TYR A 278 -11.54 -26.82 33.52
CA TYR A 278 -12.82 -27.22 34.11
C TYR A 278 -13.56 -28.26 33.26
N SER A 279 -12.96 -29.45 33.14
CA SER A 279 -13.69 -30.68 32.80
C SER A 279 -12.81 -31.90 33.09
N SER A 280 -12.55 -32.12 34.38
CA SER A 280 -12.11 -33.40 34.93
C SER A 280 -12.59 -33.45 36.37
N PHE A 281 -13.87 -33.76 36.56
CA PHE A 281 -14.51 -34.57 37.62
C PHE A 281 -16.03 -34.52 37.44
#